data_AF-A0A6V7XD47-F1
#
_entry.id   AF-A0A6V7XD47-F1
#
_cell.length_a   1.000
_cell.length_b   1.000
_cell.length_c   1.000
_cell.angle_alpha   90.00
_cell.angle_beta   90.00
_cell.angle_gamma   90.00
#
_symmetry.space_group_name_H-M   'P 1'
#
loop_
_entity.id
_entity.type
_entity.pdbx_description
1 polymer ?
#
loop_
_entity_poly.entity_id
_entity_poly.type
_entity_poly.pdbx_seq_one_letter_code
_entity_poly.pdbx_strand_id
1 'polypeptide(L)'
;MNSRVTSHPCFHNVTFKDAERMLRKMDLGEAIIRPSGKSPDHLTVTWKVLDDIYQHIQVEEREKKRQFEIGKKLIINGDEFEDLDEILARHIQPMTAVVRDIMSFKYYLASVAAESVQVIDNVLRTQKKNAPQRIPYCITASKKYPGKFVLSYLAQSKIRNEYMSVTPEGLRFRKQLFNSTEDCVNWFKANFAQRPA
;
A
#
# COMPACT_ATOMS: atom_id res chain seq x y z
N MET A 1 23.01 4.44 14.15
CA MET A 1 21.78 5.19 13.83
C MET A 1 21.90 6.51 14.57
N ASN A 2 21.87 7.65 13.88
CA ASN A 2 21.99 8.95 14.56
C ASN A 2 20.65 9.28 15.22
N SER A 3 20.65 9.45 16.54
CA SER A 3 19.45 9.78 17.30
C SER A 3 18.97 11.19 16.95
N ARG A 4 17.66 11.36 16.76
CA ARG A 4 17.00 12.65 16.50
C ARG A 4 16.26 13.12 17.73
N VAL A 5 16.17 14.43 17.88
CA VAL A 5 15.44 15.07 18.98
C VAL A 5 14.10 15.56 18.44
N THR A 6 13.02 14.92 18.86
CA THR A 6 11.64 15.33 18.58
C THR A 6 10.71 14.73 19.64
N SER A 7 9.62 15.43 19.96
CA SER A 7 8.58 15.00 20.90
C SER A 7 7.35 14.41 20.20
N HIS A 8 7.41 14.21 18.88
CA HIS A 8 6.26 13.72 18.12
C HIS A 8 5.92 12.26 18.52
N PRO A 9 4.65 11.94 18.85
CA PRO A 9 4.28 10.65 19.41
C PRO A 9 4.55 9.46 18.48
N CYS A 10 4.35 9.63 17.17
CA CYS A 10 4.65 8.60 16.18
C CYS A 10 6.14 8.51 15.79
N PHE A 11 7.00 9.36 16.35
CA PHE A 11 8.43 9.36 16.01
C PHE A 11 9.25 8.49 16.97
N HIS A 12 10.02 7.56 16.42
CA HIS A 12 10.86 6.66 17.20
C HIS A 12 12.25 6.51 16.57
N ASN A 13 13.30 6.63 17.40
CA ASN A 13 14.68 6.37 17.01
C ASN A 13 14.95 4.84 16.95
N VAL A 14 14.31 4.16 16.01
CA VAL A 14 14.32 2.68 15.90
C VAL A 14 14.67 2.23 14.49
N THR A 15 15.19 1.01 14.37
CA THR A 15 15.48 0.39 13.06
C THR A 15 14.20 0.01 12.32
N PHE A 16 14.30 -0.35 11.04
CA PHE A 16 13.13 -0.84 10.29
C PHE A 16 12.52 -2.10 10.92
N LYS A 17 13.35 -3.04 11.40
CA LYS A 17 12.89 -4.28 12.03
C LYS A 17 12.16 -4.02 13.35
N ASP A 18 12.66 -3.07 14.13
CA ASP A 18 12.03 -2.71 15.40
C ASP A 18 10.71 -1.96 15.17
N ALA A 19 10.65 -1.10 14.15
CA ALA A 19 9.41 -0.45 13.73
C ALA A 19 8.33 -1.49 13.32
N GLU A 20 8.68 -2.48 12.50
CA GLU A 20 7.75 -3.58 12.16
C GLU A 20 7.29 -4.36 13.39
N ARG A 21 8.20 -4.64 14.35
CA ARG A 21 7.86 -5.34 15.60
C ARG A 21 6.85 -4.54 16.44
N MET A 22 7.01 -3.22 16.50
CA MET A 22 6.07 -2.32 17.19
C MET A 22 4.72 -2.31 16.46
N LEU A 23 4.73 -2.10 15.14
CA LEU A 23 3.52 -2.05 14.31
C LEU A 23 2.72 -3.34 14.32
N ARG A 24 3.35 -4.50 14.53
CA ARG A 24 2.66 -5.79 14.60
C ARG A 24 1.49 -5.78 15.59
N LYS A 25 1.62 -5.05 16.70
CA LYS A 25 0.60 -4.91 17.75
C LYS A 25 -0.35 -3.72 17.56
N MET A 26 -0.12 -2.91 16.53
CA MET A 26 -0.91 -1.72 16.23
C MET A 26 -2.00 -2.03 15.19
N ASP A 27 -2.94 -1.10 15.06
CA ASP A 27 -4.04 -1.21 14.10
C ASP A 27 -3.61 -0.91 12.66
N LEU A 28 -4.44 -1.32 11.72
CA LEU A 28 -4.27 -1.02 10.30
C LEU A 28 -4.29 0.50 10.07
N GLY A 29 -3.27 0.99 9.37
CA GLY A 29 -3.10 2.40 9.06
C GLY A 29 -2.20 3.15 10.05
N GLU A 30 -1.86 2.53 11.18
CA GLU A 30 -0.90 3.11 12.13
C GLU A 30 0.50 3.19 11.52
N ALA A 31 1.25 4.21 11.93
CA ALA A 31 2.55 4.53 11.36
C ALA A 31 3.59 4.89 12.42
N ILE A 32 4.83 4.50 12.13
CA ILE A 32 6.03 4.87 12.87
C ILE A 32 6.94 5.65 11.94
N ILE A 33 7.26 6.86 12.35
CA ILE A 33 8.22 7.74 11.71
C ILE A 33 9.57 7.51 12.38
N ARG A 34 10.62 7.31 11.60
CA ARG A 34 11.95 7.00 12.12
C ARG A 34 13.05 7.63 11.27
N PRO A 35 14.26 7.83 11.81
CA PRO A 35 15.41 8.20 11.02
C PRO A 35 15.65 7.20 9.87
N SER A 36 16.03 7.68 8.69
CA SER A 36 16.48 6.81 7.62
C SER A 36 17.90 6.33 7.89
N GLY A 37 18.17 5.05 7.61
CA GLY A 37 19.53 4.51 7.63
C GLY A 37 20.37 4.94 6.42
N LYS A 38 19.75 5.57 5.40
CA LYS A 38 20.41 5.93 4.14
C LYS A 38 21.17 7.25 4.22
N SER A 39 20.60 8.26 4.89
CA SER A 39 21.16 9.60 4.94
C SER A 39 20.57 10.40 6.12
N PRO A 40 21.34 11.35 6.71
CA PRO A 40 20.87 12.27 7.74
C PRO A 40 19.83 13.31 7.24
N ASP A 41 19.52 13.34 5.95
CA ASP A 41 18.51 14.22 5.36
C ASP A 41 17.26 13.46 4.92
N HIS A 42 17.06 12.25 5.47
CA HIS A 42 15.87 11.47 5.22
C HIS A 42 15.26 10.89 6.50
N LEU A 43 13.93 10.82 6.50
CA LEU A 43 13.15 10.00 7.41
C LEU A 43 12.55 8.81 6.64
N THR A 44 11.98 7.88 7.40
CA THR A 44 11.16 6.82 6.83
C THR A 44 9.87 6.72 7.64
N VAL A 45 8.73 6.76 6.95
CA VAL A 45 7.45 6.39 7.52
C VAL A 45 7.24 4.90 7.24
N THR A 46 7.29 4.08 8.28
CA THR A 46 6.83 2.69 8.20
C THR A 46 5.37 2.67 8.64
N TRP A 47 4.46 2.18 7.82
CA TRP A 47 3.05 2.04 8.22
C TRP A 47 2.52 0.63 7.98
N LYS A 48 1.52 0.24 8.78
CA LYS A 48 0.87 -1.07 8.69
C LYS A 48 -0.21 -1.06 7.62
N VAL A 49 0.10 -1.65 6.46
CA VAL A 49 -0.86 -1.82 5.37
C VAL A 49 -1.89 -2.88 5.74
N LEU A 50 -1.41 -4.04 6.16
CA LEU A 50 -2.18 -5.20 6.61
C LEU A 50 -1.33 -5.98 7.63
N ASP A 51 -1.90 -7.03 8.23
CA ASP A 51 -1.13 -7.94 9.07
C ASP A 51 0.04 -8.57 8.29
N ASP A 52 1.23 -8.44 8.88
CA ASP A 52 2.51 -8.84 8.29
C ASP A 52 2.85 -8.19 6.94
N ILE A 53 2.23 -7.05 6.60
CA ILE A 53 2.54 -6.24 5.42
C ILE A 53 2.78 -4.79 5.86
N TYR A 54 4.05 -4.39 5.87
CA TYR A 54 4.48 -3.05 6.24
C TYR A 54 5.12 -2.36 5.04
N GLN A 55 4.74 -1.11 4.79
CA GLN A 55 5.36 -0.32 3.72
C GLN A 55 6.27 0.74 4.34
N HIS A 56 7.45 0.92 3.73
CA HIS A 56 8.43 1.92 4.14
C HIS A 56 8.52 3.03 3.11
N ILE A 57 7.99 4.20 3.44
CA ILE A 57 7.96 5.38 2.57
C ILE A 57 9.15 6.27 2.93
N GLN A 58 9.96 6.63 1.94
CA GLN A 58 11.06 7.58 2.14
C GLN A 58 10.51 9.00 2.17
N VAL A 59 10.98 9.79 3.13
CA VAL A 59 10.70 11.21 3.24
C VAL A 59 12.03 11.93 3.12
N GLU A 60 12.15 12.84 2.16
CA GLU A 60 13.28 13.76 2.07
C GLU A 60 13.04 14.95 2.99
N GLU A 61 14.07 15.35 3.75
CA GLU A 61 14.05 16.52 4.62
C GLU A 61 14.83 17.66 3.97
N ARG A 62 14.26 18.86 3.93
CA ARG A 62 14.95 20.08 3.49
C ARG A 62 14.89 21.16 4.56
N GLU A 63 15.74 22.18 4.37
CA GLU A 63 15.80 23.37 5.23
C GLU A 63 16.07 23.05 6.71
N LYS A 64 16.97 22.09 6.95
CA LYS A 64 17.40 21.71 8.31
C LYS A 64 18.31 22.79 8.90
N LYS A 65 17.98 23.27 10.10
CA LYS A 65 18.88 24.18 10.86
C LYS A 65 20.10 23.43 11.41
N ARG A 66 19.87 22.21 11.92
CA ARG A 66 20.90 21.32 12.48
C ARG A 66 20.62 19.88 12.07
N GLN A 67 21.66 19.08 11.90
CA GLN A 67 21.50 17.70 11.41
C GLN A 67 20.58 16.84 12.29
N PHE A 68 20.57 17.02 13.62
CA PHE A 68 19.75 16.21 14.54
C PHE A 68 18.29 16.68 14.66
N GLU A 69 17.94 17.83 14.10
CA GLU A 69 16.57 18.36 14.04
C GLU A 69 15.85 17.82 12.79
N ILE A 70 14.52 17.93 12.79
CA ILE A 70 13.69 17.63 11.61
C ILE A 70 13.70 18.86 10.68
N GLY A 71 13.78 18.62 9.37
CA GLY A 71 13.68 19.68 8.35
C GLY A 71 12.33 20.40 8.39
N LYS A 72 12.32 21.67 7.96
CA LYS A 72 11.07 22.45 7.86
C LYS A 72 10.19 22.06 6.68
N LYS A 73 10.78 21.38 5.70
CA LYS A 73 10.08 20.85 4.52
C LYS A 73 10.33 19.37 4.43
N LEU A 74 9.25 18.63 4.29
CA LEU A 74 9.27 17.18 4.16
C LEU A 74 8.69 16.82 2.81
N ILE A 75 9.34 15.95 2.05
CA ILE A 75 8.97 15.68 0.67
C ILE A 75 8.75 14.18 0.47
N ILE A 76 7.61 13.81 -0.08
CA ILE A 76 7.27 12.44 -0.49
C ILE A 76 6.87 12.46 -1.96
N ASN A 77 7.64 11.78 -2.82
CA ASN A 77 7.37 11.69 -4.27
C ASN A 77 7.16 13.03 -5.00
N GLY A 78 7.70 14.14 -4.47
CA GLY A 78 7.55 15.48 -5.02
C GLY A 78 6.52 16.36 -4.32
N ASP A 79 5.66 15.78 -3.48
CA ASP A 79 4.72 16.54 -2.65
C ASP A 79 5.41 17.04 -1.39
N GLU A 80 5.27 18.34 -1.10
CA GLU A 80 5.80 18.97 0.11
C GLU A 80 4.80 18.88 1.25
N PHE A 81 5.28 18.69 2.48
CA PHE A 81 4.55 18.66 3.75
C PHE A 81 5.28 19.54 4.76
N GLU A 82 4.52 20.24 5.59
CA GLU A 82 5.00 21.19 6.61
C GLU A 82 5.50 20.49 7.86
N ASP A 83 4.83 19.40 8.28
CA ASP A 83 5.20 18.64 9.46
C ASP A 83 4.84 17.13 9.35
N LEU A 84 5.11 16.40 10.43
CA LEU A 84 4.87 14.97 10.51
C LEU A 84 3.38 14.62 10.60
N ASP A 85 2.57 15.45 11.26
CA ASP A 85 1.12 15.24 11.40
C ASP A 85 0.43 15.38 10.03
N GLU A 86 0.88 16.33 9.21
CA GLU A 86 0.38 16.50 7.85
C GLU A 86 0.69 15.27 6.98
N ILE A 87 1.86 14.65 7.12
CA ILE A 87 2.17 13.38 6.43
C ILE A 87 1.18 12.30 6.83
N LEU A 88 0.88 12.17 8.13
CA LEU A 88 -0.09 11.18 8.60
C LEU A 88 -1.49 11.47 8.03
N ALA A 89 -1.94 12.73 8.08
CA ALA A 89 -3.27 13.15 7.67
C ALA A 89 -3.49 13.13 6.15
N ARG A 90 -2.50 13.59 5.36
CA ARG A 90 -2.65 13.75 3.90
C ARG A 90 -2.04 12.61 3.08
N HIS A 91 -1.20 11.76 3.67
CA HIS A 91 -0.60 10.61 2.98
C HIS A 91 -1.11 9.27 3.53
N ILE A 92 -0.93 9.02 4.83
CA ILE A 92 -1.21 7.70 5.42
C ILE A 92 -2.70 7.43 5.59
N GLN A 93 -3.46 8.39 6.10
CA GLN A 93 -4.91 8.23 6.31
C GLN A 93 -5.69 7.99 4.99
N PRO A 94 -5.45 8.72 3.89
CA PRO A 94 -6.13 8.43 2.62
C PRO A 94 -5.76 7.07 2.04
N MET A 95 -4.48 6.68 2.09
CA MET A 95 -4.06 5.34 1.67
C MET A 95 -4.71 4.24 2.52
N THR A 96 -4.88 4.48 3.82
CA THR A 96 -5.58 3.59 4.73
C THR A 96 -7.05 3.43 4.34
N ALA A 97 -7.72 4.50 3.93
CA ALA A 97 -9.10 4.44 3.44
C ALA A 97 -9.22 3.58 2.17
N VAL A 98 -8.28 3.72 1.22
CA VAL A 98 -8.23 2.89 0.01
C VAL A 98 -8.02 1.42 0.36
N VAL A 99 -7.14 1.10 1.31
CA VAL A 99 -6.94 -0.28 1.78
C VAL A 99 -8.23 -0.86 2.36
N ARG A 100 -8.93 -0.10 3.23
CA ARG A 100 -10.20 -0.54 3.83
C ARG A 100 -11.29 -0.77 2.79
N ASP A 101 -11.37 0.09 1.79
CA ASP A 101 -12.29 -0.07 0.66
C ASP A 101 -12.01 -1.38 -0.10
N ILE A 102 -10.74 -1.67 -0.43
CA ILE A 102 -10.35 -2.95 -1.06
C ILE A 102 -10.72 -4.14 -0.16
N MET A 103 -10.48 -4.05 1.15
CA MET A 103 -10.79 -5.13 2.09
C MET A 103 -12.29 -5.42 2.19
N SER A 104 -13.12 -4.39 2.04
CA SER A 104 -14.59 -4.53 2.06
C SER A 104 -15.15 -5.15 0.78
N PHE A 105 -14.35 -5.21 -0.29
CA PHE A 105 -14.79 -5.69 -1.58
C PHE A 105 -15.03 -7.21 -1.57
N LYS A 106 -16.20 -7.64 -2.05
CA LYS A 106 -16.68 -9.04 -1.95
C LYS A 106 -15.79 -10.13 -2.56
N TYR A 107 -14.85 -9.77 -3.44
CA TYR A 107 -13.90 -10.72 -4.03
C TYR A 107 -12.46 -10.51 -3.55
N TYR A 108 -12.26 -9.75 -2.47
CA TYR A 108 -11.01 -9.71 -1.74
C TYR A 108 -10.83 -10.99 -0.92
N LEU A 109 -9.65 -11.61 -1.00
CA LEU A 109 -9.31 -12.83 -0.27
C LEU A 109 -8.40 -12.49 0.91
N ALA A 110 -8.98 -12.14 2.06
CA ALA A 110 -8.26 -11.59 3.22
C ALA A 110 -7.09 -12.45 3.72
N SER A 111 -7.21 -13.78 3.69
CA SER A 111 -6.18 -14.70 4.18
C SER A 111 -5.25 -15.25 3.10
N VAL A 112 -5.37 -14.75 1.87
CA VAL A 112 -4.59 -15.24 0.71
C VAL A 112 -3.67 -14.13 0.22
N ALA A 113 -2.37 -14.36 0.32
CA ALA A 113 -1.38 -13.48 -0.28
C ALA A 113 -1.39 -13.64 -1.80
N ALA A 114 -1.06 -12.57 -2.54
CA ALA A 114 -0.96 -12.61 -3.99
C ALA A 114 0.09 -13.63 -4.49
N GLU A 115 1.06 -13.95 -3.65
CA GLU A 115 2.10 -14.94 -3.91
C GLU A 115 1.60 -16.40 -3.77
N SER A 116 0.40 -16.63 -3.20
CA SER A 116 -0.22 -17.95 -3.07
C SER A 116 -0.90 -18.41 -4.38
N VAL A 117 -0.12 -18.47 -5.47
CA VAL A 117 -0.60 -18.67 -6.85
C VAL A 117 -1.51 -19.90 -7.00
N GLN A 118 -1.17 -21.03 -6.36
CA GLN A 118 -1.98 -22.26 -6.47
C GLN A 118 -3.36 -22.13 -5.81
N VAL A 119 -3.44 -21.42 -4.68
CA VAL A 119 -4.70 -21.16 -3.99
C VAL A 119 -5.59 -20.28 -4.87
N ILE A 120 -5.01 -19.22 -5.43
CA ILE A 120 -5.70 -18.30 -6.35
C ILE A 120 -6.20 -19.05 -7.60
N ASP A 121 -5.39 -19.92 -8.21
CA ASP A 121 -5.80 -20.74 -9.36
C ASP A 121 -7.00 -21.62 -9.03
N ASN A 122 -6.97 -22.31 -7.90
CA ASN A 122 -8.08 -23.15 -7.45
C ASN A 122 -9.36 -22.32 -7.23
N VAL A 123 -9.26 -21.14 -6.60
CA VAL A 123 -10.42 -20.24 -6.41
C VAL A 123 -11.01 -19.82 -7.75
N LEU A 124 -10.19 -19.34 -8.69
CA LEU A 124 -10.67 -18.85 -9.99
C LEU A 124 -11.28 -19.97 -10.84
N ARG A 125 -10.69 -21.17 -10.83
CA ARG A 125 -11.25 -22.34 -11.54
C ARG A 125 -12.56 -22.81 -10.93
N THR A 126 -12.68 -22.78 -9.61
CA THR A 126 -13.93 -23.14 -8.92
C THR A 126 -15.04 -22.16 -9.26
N GLN A 127 -14.74 -20.86 -9.21
CA GLN A 127 -15.65 -19.82 -9.67
C GLN A 127 -16.06 -20.01 -11.14
N LYS A 128 -15.13 -20.41 -12.02
CA LYS A 128 -15.44 -20.68 -13.44
C LYS A 128 -16.41 -21.84 -13.61
N LYS A 129 -16.23 -22.93 -12.85
CA LYS A 129 -17.14 -24.09 -12.88
C LYS A 129 -18.55 -23.69 -12.42
N ASN A 130 -18.65 -22.87 -11.38
CA ASN A 130 -19.92 -22.42 -10.83
C ASN A 130 -20.64 -21.38 -11.71
N ALA A 131 -19.89 -20.55 -12.44
CA ALA A 131 -20.44 -19.54 -13.33
C ALA A 131 -19.68 -19.50 -14.68
N PRO A 132 -19.93 -20.46 -15.59
CA PRO A 132 -19.16 -20.61 -16.83
C PRO A 132 -19.21 -19.40 -17.78
N GLN A 133 -20.26 -18.57 -17.71
CA GLN A 133 -20.41 -17.39 -18.56
C GLN A 133 -19.65 -16.16 -18.04
N ARG A 134 -19.20 -16.18 -16.78
CA ARG A 134 -18.47 -15.05 -16.18
C ARG A 134 -16.96 -15.25 -16.33
N ILE A 135 -16.24 -14.14 -16.26
CA ILE A 135 -14.78 -14.12 -16.08
C ILE A 135 -14.54 -14.07 -14.58
N PRO A 136 -14.02 -15.15 -13.97
CA PRO A 136 -13.66 -15.16 -12.55
C PRO A 136 -12.53 -14.20 -12.26
N TYR A 137 -12.61 -13.52 -11.11
CA TYR A 137 -11.54 -12.68 -10.60
C TYR A 137 -11.55 -12.61 -9.07
N CYS A 138 -10.42 -12.24 -8.50
CA CYS A 138 -10.27 -11.95 -7.08
C CYS A 138 -9.20 -10.88 -6.86
N ILE A 139 -9.23 -10.27 -5.68
CA ILE A 139 -8.22 -9.32 -5.23
C ILE A 139 -7.45 -9.93 -4.07
N THR A 140 -6.13 -9.82 -4.08
CA THR A 140 -5.23 -10.29 -3.02
C THR A 140 -4.20 -9.21 -2.68
N ALA A 141 -3.69 -9.20 -1.45
CA ALA A 141 -2.62 -8.30 -1.06
C ALA A 141 -1.25 -8.89 -1.41
N SER A 142 -0.32 -8.10 -1.94
CA SER A 142 1.04 -8.57 -2.21
C SER A 142 1.93 -8.37 -0.98
N LYS A 143 2.49 -9.47 -0.47
CA LYS A 143 3.54 -9.39 0.57
C LYS A 143 4.87 -8.93 -0.02
N LYS A 144 5.12 -9.24 -1.30
CA LYS A 144 6.34 -8.86 -2.02
C LYS A 144 6.40 -7.35 -2.32
N TYR A 145 5.26 -6.72 -2.56
CA TYR A 145 5.17 -5.30 -2.87
C TYR A 145 4.15 -4.59 -1.95
N PRO A 146 4.55 -4.23 -0.72
CA PRO A 146 3.70 -3.47 0.20
C PRO A 146 3.14 -2.20 -0.44
N GLY A 147 1.85 -1.94 -0.23
CA GLY A 147 1.10 -0.89 -0.92
C GLY A 147 0.55 -1.30 -2.29
N LYS A 148 0.76 -2.55 -2.73
CA LYS A 148 0.12 -3.12 -3.92
C LYS A 148 -0.83 -4.26 -3.60
N PHE A 149 -1.93 -4.28 -4.33
CA PHE A 149 -2.85 -5.39 -4.42
C PHE A 149 -2.80 -5.97 -5.83
N VAL A 150 -3.27 -7.20 -6.00
CA VAL A 150 -3.26 -7.91 -7.28
C VAL A 150 -4.68 -8.30 -7.64
N LEU A 151 -5.12 -7.85 -8.81
CA LEU A 151 -6.32 -8.34 -9.47
C LEU A 151 -5.93 -9.55 -10.31
N SER A 152 -6.33 -10.74 -9.84
CA SER A 152 -6.09 -12.01 -10.51
C SER A 152 -7.38 -12.44 -11.20
N TYR A 153 -7.31 -12.82 -12.48
CA TYR A 153 -8.49 -13.22 -13.26
C TYR A 153 -8.19 -14.32 -14.27
N LEU A 154 -9.19 -15.15 -14.55
CA LEU A 154 -9.08 -16.24 -15.53
C LEU A 154 -9.66 -15.80 -16.88
N ALA A 155 -8.79 -15.38 -17.79
CA ALA A 155 -9.14 -15.05 -19.17
C ALA A 155 -8.93 -16.27 -20.07
N GLN A 156 -10.00 -16.78 -20.66
CA GLN A 156 -10.00 -18.03 -21.43
C GLN A 156 -9.48 -19.19 -20.56
N SER A 157 -8.26 -19.68 -20.84
CA SER A 157 -7.59 -20.76 -20.10
C SER A 157 -6.41 -20.28 -19.24
N LYS A 158 -6.09 -18.98 -19.26
CA LYS A 158 -4.90 -18.42 -18.62
C LYS A 158 -5.27 -17.48 -17.47
N ILE A 159 -4.60 -17.65 -16.34
CA ILE A 159 -4.67 -16.69 -15.25
C ILE A 159 -3.76 -15.52 -15.58
N ARG A 160 -4.28 -14.32 -15.37
CA ARG A 160 -3.55 -13.06 -15.47
C ARG A 160 -3.56 -12.37 -14.12
N ASN A 161 -2.45 -11.73 -13.80
CA ASN A 161 -2.24 -11.01 -12.55
C ASN A 161 -1.83 -9.59 -12.89
N GLU A 162 -2.59 -8.60 -12.40
CA GLU A 162 -2.32 -7.20 -12.65
C GLU A 162 -2.29 -6.43 -11.33
N TYR A 163 -1.30 -5.55 -11.18
CA TYR A 163 -1.10 -4.80 -9.95
C TYR A 163 -1.99 -3.56 -9.90
N MET A 164 -2.61 -3.37 -8.74
CA MET A 164 -3.26 -2.14 -8.31
C MET A 164 -2.36 -1.51 -7.24
N SER A 165 -2.08 -0.22 -7.37
CA SER A 165 -1.27 0.53 -6.39
C SER A 165 -2.17 1.40 -5.54
N VAL A 166 -2.04 1.29 -4.22
CA VAL A 166 -2.64 2.23 -3.28
C VAL A 166 -1.86 3.54 -3.34
N THR A 167 -2.54 4.65 -3.54
CA THR A 167 -1.97 6.01 -3.47
C THR A 167 -2.87 6.90 -2.61
N PRO A 168 -2.38 8.05 -2.12
CA PRO A 168 -3.22 8.96 -1.35
C PRO A 168 -4.42 9.50 -2.15
N GLU A 169 -4.30 9.58 -3.47
CA GLU A 169 -5.35 10.08 -4.37
C GLU A 169 -6.39 9.00 -4.73
N GLY A 170 -6.10 7.72 -4.44
CA GLY A 170 -7.02 6.62 -4.74
C GLY A 170 -6.33 5.31 -5.12
N LEU A 171 -7.09 4.44 -5.79
CA LEU A 171 -6.59 3.17 -6.31
C LEU A 171 -6.11 3.35 -7.75
N ARG A 172 -4.80 3.19 -7.97
CA ARG A 172 -4.22 3.29 -9.32
C ARG A 172 -4.16 1.92 -10.00
N PHE A 173 -4.79 1.77 -11.15
CA PHE A 173 -4.79 0.57 -11.97
C PHE A 173 -4.62 0.92 -13.45
N ARG A 174 -3.67 0.25 -14.15
CA ARG A 174 -3.30 0.55 -15.56
C ARG A 174 -3.12 2.05 -15.86
N LYS A 175 -2.40 2.76 -14.99
CA LYS A 175 -2.13 4.22 -15.06
C LYS A 175 -3.37 5.11 -14.88
N GLN A 176 -4.55 4.54 -14.65
CA GLN A 176 -5.76 5.28 -14.29
C GLN A 176 -5.94 5.29 -12.78
N LEU A 177 -6.57 6.36 -12.28
CA LEU A 177 -6.89 6.55 -10.87
C LEU A 177 -8.39 6.33 -10.66
N PHE A 178 -8.74 5.60 -9.62
CA PHE A 178 -10.11 5.28 -9.24
C PHE A 178 -10.35 5.66 -7.78
N ASN A 179 -11.53 6.23 -7.52
CA ASN A 179 -11.94 6.66 -6.18
C ASN A 179 -12.47 5.51 -5.32
N SER A 180 -12.82 4.37 -5.94
CA SER A 180 -13.28 3.17 -5.25
C SER A 180 -12.83 1.89 -5.97
N THR A 181 -12.79 0.79 -5.23
CA THR A 181 -12.51 -0.55 -5.72
C THR A 181 -13.61 -1.01 -6.68
N GLU A 182 -14.87 -0.64 -6.42
CA GLU A 182 -16.00 -0.95 -7.30
C GLU A 182 -15.84 -0.26 -8.67
N ASP A 183 -15.46 1.02 -8.70
CA ASP A 183 -15.22 1.75 -9.96
C ASP A 183 -14.06 1.16 -10.75
N CYS A 184 -12.94 0.87 -10.07
CA CYS A 184 -11.78 0.21 -10.67
C CYS A 184 -12.17 -1.13 -11.30
N VAL A 185 -12.98 -1.93 -10.59
CA VAL A 185 -13.41 -3.24 -11.06
C VAL A 185 -14.44 -3.13 -12.20
N ASN A 186 -15.35 -2.16 -12.15
CA ASN A 186 -16.32 -1.94 -13.23
C ASN A 186 -15.63 -1.48 -14.50
N TRP A 187 -14.66 -0.59 -14.38
CA TRP A 187 -13.79 -0.22 -15.50
C TRP A 187 -13.01 -1.44 -16.02
N PHE A 188 -12.42 -2.26 -15.14
CA PHE A 188 -11.73 -3.49 -15.54
C PHE A 188 -12.64 -4.44 -16.33
N LYS A 189 -13.89 -4.67 -15.88
CA LYS A 189 -14.84 -5.56 -16.57
C LYS A 189 -15.11 -5.11 -18.01
N ALA A 190 -15.13 -3.81 -18.27
CA ALA A 190 -15.31 -3.26 -19.61
C ALA A 190 -14.03 -3.29 -20.46
N ASN A 191 -12.84 -3.31 -19.83
CA ASN A 191 -11.56 -3.07 -20.52
C ASN A 191 -10.55 -4.22 -20.43
N PHE A 192 -10.86 -5.36 -19.79
CA PHE A 192 -9.90 -6.45 -19.55
C PHE A 192 -9.28 -7.04 -20.83
N ALA A 193 -10.01 -6.97 -21.96
CA ALA A 193 -9.55 -7.48 -23.25
C ALA A 193 -8.47 -6.60 -23.90
N GLN A 194 -8.41 -5.31 -23.55
CA GLN A 194 -7.36 -4.40 -24.00
C GLN A 194 -6.03 -4.80 -23.37
N ARG A 195 -4.94 -4.78 -24.16
CA ARG A 195 -3.60 -5.03 -23.62
C ARG A 195 -3.26 -3.93 -22.60
N PRO A 196 -2.69 -4.27 -21.43
CA PRO A 196 -2.12 -3.27 -20.53
C PRO A 196 -1.08 -2.44 -21.29
N ALA A 197 -1.14 -1.11 -21.14
CA ALA A 197 -0.16 -0.16 -21.70
C ALA A 197 1.09 -0.03 -20.84
#